data_AF-A0A7K4HAF8-F1
#
_entry.id   AF-A0A7K4HAF8-F1
#
_cell.length_a   1.000
_cell.length_b   1.000
_cell.length_c   1.000
_cell.angle_alpha   90.00
_cell.angle_beta   90.00
_cell.angle_gamma   90.00
#
_symmetry.space_group_name_H-M   'P 1'
#
loop_
_entity.id
_entity.type
_entity.pdbx_description
1 polymer ?
#
loop_
_entity_poly.entity_id
_entity_poly.type
_entity_poly.pdbx_seq_one_letter_code
_entity_poly.pdbx_strand_id
1 'polypeptide(L)'
;MESKKKKFLYSIFTVIIVLAIVFSILYSLYWSDLITIILSNEGLWIGVVAIISRVFILGIMSFVLFRKWLRQEAIYISDAYFLFGSFFGILTCAKIYDLFFNLVFISGAFPSELILLLAKVRFFVIIVNLMPILYIGLDAILIYINMNKNKEMNKKQFNKLRLRIMLGYVLVTTLVIILAPSVDFLNLVFPFVTILIYIAIAFMFLFMYKNKRLVQANGLIIGIAFICFLISNLIRTILINTDLSLGIFAELIDIGVNLLIFIGFISKPKYAK
;
A
#
# COMPACT_ATOMS: atom_id res chain seq x y z
N MET A 1 -23.07 -4.79 -19.82
CA MET A 1 -22.50 -4.49 -18.48
C MET A 1 -21.66 -5.65 -17.96
N GLU A 2 -22.17 -6.89 -18.04
CA GLU A 2 -21.40 -8.11 -17.71
C GLU A 2 -20.08 -8.24 -18.50
N SER A 3 -20.06 -7.87 -19.78
CA SER A 3 -18.84 -7.89 -20.61
C SER A 3 -17.72 -7.00 -20.03
N LYS A 4 -18.06 -5.82 -19.49
CA LYS A 4 -17.09 -4.95 -18.81
C LYS A 4 -16.57 -5.58 -17.51
N LYS A 5 -17.46 -6.20 -16.71
CA LYS A 5 -17.07 -6.91 -15.48
C LYS A 5 -16.09 -8.05 -15.78
N LYS A 6 -16.40 -8.86 -16.80
CA LYS A 6 -15.53 -9.94 -17.28
C LYS A 6 -14.18 -9.40 -17.75
N LYS A 7 -14.15 -8.34 -18.55
CA LYS A 7 -12.89 -7.73 -19.03
C LYS A 7 -12.01 -7.24 -17.87
N PHE A 8 -12.59 -6.61 -16.84
CA PHE A 8 -11.83 -6.20 -15.65
C PHE A 8 -11.32 -7.38 -14.84
N LEU A 9 -12.15 -8.40 -14.61
CA LEU A 9 -11.74 -9.63 -13.95
C LEU A 9 -10.57 -10.29 -14.67
N TYR A 10 -10.65 -10.43 -15.99
CA TYR A 10 -9.54 -10.95 -16.80
C TYR A 10 -8.30 -10.09 -16.64
N SER A 11 -8.42 -8.76 -16.68
CA SER A 11 -7.27 -7.88 -16.47
C SER A 11 -6.60 -8.07 -15.10
N ILE A 12 -7.38 -8.14 -14.01
CA ILE A 12 -6.84 -8.38 -12.67
C ILE A 12 -6.17 -9.76 -12.60
N PHE A 13 -6.83 -10.78 -13.15
CA PHE A 13 -6.33 -12.14 -13.15
C PHE A 13 -5.05 -12.29 -13.98
N THR A 14 -4.98 -11.67 -15.16
CA THR A 14 -3.77 -11.62 -15.98
C THR A 14 -2.62 -10.96 -15.22
N VAL A 15 -2.85 -9.84 -14.52
CA VAL A 15 -1.80 -9.19 -13.70
C VAL A 15 -1.33 -10.13 -12.59
N ILE A 16 -2.24 -10.81 -11.88
CA ILE A 16 -1.88 -11.77 -10.83
C ILE A 16 -1.06 -12.93 -11.41
N ILE A 17 -1.44 -13.50 -12.56
CA ILE A 17 -0.69 -14.58 -13.22
C ILE A 17 0.71 -14.11 -13.61
N VAL A 18 0.83 -12.95 -14.25
CA VAL A 18 2.13 -12.40 -14.67
C VAL A 18 3.03 -12.19 -13.45
N LEU A 19 2.51 -11.62 -12.37
CA LEU A 19 3.27 -11.45 -11.13
C LEU A 19 3.66 -12.79 -10.50
N ALA A 20 2.75 -13.78 -10.49
CA ALA A 20 3.05 -15.11 -9.99
C ALA A 20 4.19 -15.75 -10.79
N ILE A 21 4.16 -15.69 -12.12
CA ILE A 21 5.23 -16.20 -12.99
C ILE A 21 6.55 -15.47 -12.70
N VAL A 22 6.53 -14.13 -12.63
CA VAL A 22 7.73 -13.32 -12.33
C VAL A 22 8.33 -13.71 -10.97
N PHE A 23 7.51 -13.84 -9.93
CA PHE A 23 7.99 -14.26 -8.61
C PHE A 23 8.47 -15.72 -8.63
N SER A 24 7.77 -16.64 -9.29
CA SER A 24 8.22 -18.04 -9.40
C SER A 24 9.59 -18.12 -10.07
N ILE A 25 9.80 -17.39 -11.17
CA ILE A 25 11.10 -17.32 -11.84
C ILE A 25 12.14 -16.74 -10.89
N LEU A 26 11.86 -15.59 -10.27
CA LEU A 26 12.78 -14.92 -9.35
C LEU A 26 13.21 -15.82 -8.18
N TYR A 27 12.26 -16.46 -7.50
CA TYR A 27 12.57 -17.36 -6.38
C TYR A 27 13.28 -18.63 -6.85
N SER A 28 12.93 -19.16 -8.02
CA SER A 28 13.59 -20.37 -8.56
C SER A 28 15.07 -20.14 -8.87
N LEU A 29 15.42 -18.96 -9.41
CA LEU A 29 16.80 -18.61 -9.76
C LEU A 29 17.73 -18.52 -8.55
N TYR A 30 17.21 -18.11 -7.39
CA TYR A 30 18.00 -17.90 -6.17
C TYR A 30 17.65 -18.88 -5.04
N TRP A 31 16.94 -19.97 -5.35
CA TRP A 31 16.38 -20.86 -4.34
C TRP A 31 17.42 -21.46 -3.38
N SER A 32 18.56 -21.90 -3.92
CA SER A 32 19.66 -22.48 -3.15
C SER A 32 20.25 -21.50 -2.13
N ASP A 33 20.46 -20.25 -2.56
CA ASP A 33 21.00 -19.20 -1.70
C ASP A 33 20.00 -18.84 -0.60
N LEU A 34 18.71 -18.66 -0.98
CA LEU A 34 17.64 -18.32 -0.04
C LEU A 34 17.47 -19.37 1.06
N ILE A 35 17.48 -20.66 0.72
CA ILE A 35 17.42 -21.73 1.74
C ILE A 35 18.62 -21.66 2.67
N THR A 36 19.82 -21.51 2.12
CA THR A 36 21.05 -21.44 2.92
C THR A 36 20.97 -20.31 3.94
N ILE A 37 20.55 -19.11 3.50
CA ILE A 37 20.37 -17.92 4.36
C ILE A 37 19.38 -18.19 5.48
N ILE A 38 18.25 -18.82 5.15
CA ILE A 38 17.19 -19.11 6.12
C ILE A 38 17.69 -20.13 7.17
N LEU A 39 18.45 -21.15 6.74
CA LEU A 39 18.96 -22.19 7.63
C LEU A 39 20.15 -21.69 8.48
N SER A 40 20.94 -20.75 7.98
CA SER A 40 22.16 -20.26 8.65
C SER A 40 21.90 -19.18 9.70
N ASN A 41 20.74 -18.51 9.68
CA ASN A 41 20.43 -17.41 10.58
C ASN A 41 19.28 -17.79 11.53
N GLU A 42 19.59 -17.91 12.82
CA GLU A 42 18.62 -18.21 13.85
C GLU A 42 17.51 -17.14 13.90
N GLY A 43 16.25 -17.57 14.00
CA GLY A 43 15.09 -16.66 14.10
C GLY A 43 14.55 -16.11 12.78
N LEU A 44 15.26 -16.22 11.65
CA LEU A 44 14.74 -15.77 10.34
C LEU A 44 13.47 -16.52 9.94
N TRP A 45 13.37 -17.81 10.26
CA TRP A 45 12.16 -18.61 10.01
C TRP A 45 10.89 -17.99 10.60
N ILE A 46 10.97 -17.41 11.79
CA ILE A 46 9.81 -16.78 12.45
C ILE A 46 9.41 -15.52 11.67
N GLY A 47 10.37 -14.72 11.23
CA GLY A 47 10.13 -13.56 10.36
C GLY A 47 9.49 -13.94 9.02
N VAL A 48 9.99 -15.00 8.38
CA VAL A 48 9.42 -15.54 7.14
C VAL A 48 7.95 -15.94 7.33
N VAL A 49 7.66 -16.70 8.40
CA VAL A 49 6.28 -17.12 8.73
C VAL A 49 5.38 -15.91 9.00
N ALA A 50 5.86 -14.91 9.75
CA ALA A 50 5.12 -13.69 10.01
C ALA A 50 4.78 -12.94 8.71
N ILE A 51 5.73 -12.78 7.79
CA ILE A 51 5.49 -12.13 6.49
C ILE A 51 4.50 -12.94 5.64
N ILE A 52 4.63 -14.27 5.58
CA ILE A 52 3.69 -15.15 4.85
C ILE A 52 2.27 -15.01 5.41
N SER A 53 2.12 -15.01 6.74
CA SER A 53 0.81 -14.80 7.38
C SER A 53 0.20 -13.46 6.98
N ARG A 54 1.01 -12.40 6.91
CA ARG A 54 0.59 -11.06 6.49
C ARG A 54 0.18 -11.05 5.01
N VAL A 55 0.95 -11.69 4.12
CA VAL A 55 0.61 -11.84 2.70
C VAL A 55 -0.77 -12.47 2.56
N PHE A 56 -1.04 -13.54 3.31
CA PHE A 56 -2.33 -14.24 3.28
C PHE A 56 -3.49 -13.36 3.77
N ILE A 57 -3.34 -12.68 4.91
CA ILE A 57 -4.35 -11.78 5.47
C ILE A 57 -4.68 -10.65 4.48
N LEU A 58 -3.65 -9.99 3.94
CA LEU A 58 -3.82 -8.90 2.96
C LEU A 58 -4.49 -9.41 1.67
N GLY A 59 -4.13 -10.62 1.22
CA GLY A 59 -4.73 -11.26 0.06
C GLY A 59 -6.23 -11.52 0.26
N ILE A 60 -6.64 -12.02 1.43
CA ILE A 60 -8.05 -12.20 1.79
C ILE A 60 -8.78 -10.86 1.80
N MET A 61 -8.22 -9.82 2.42
CA MET A 61 -8.82 -8.48 2.44
C MET A 61 -9.07 -7.96 1.03
N SER A 62 -8.04 -8.02 0.18
CA SER A 62 -8.12 -7.61 -1.23
C SER A 62 -9.22 -8.37 -1.97
N PHE A 63 -9.24 -9.70 -1.84
CA PHE A 63 -10.25 -10.57 -2.46
C PHE A 63 -11.67 -10.22 -2.02
N VAL A 64 -11.91 -10.02 -0.71
CA VAL A 64 -13.23 -9.65 -0.18
C VAL A 64 -13.71 -8.32 -0.78
N LEU A 65 -12.83 -7.33 -0.91
CA LEU A 65 -13.18 -6.02 -1.46
C LEU A 65 -13.46 -6.09 -2.97
N PHE A 66 -12.65 -6.81 -3.74
CA PHE A 66 -12.94 -7.03 -5.15
C PHE A 66 -14.25 -7.80 -5.36
N ARG A 67 -14.55 -8.79 -4.52
CA ARG A 67 -15.84 -9.50 -4.56
C ARG A 67 -17.01 -8.56 -4.29
N LYS A 68 -16.90 -7.64 -3.32
CA LYS A 68 -17.93 -6.63 -3.04
C LYS A 68 -18.09 -5.66 -4.21
N TRP A 69 -16.98 -5.18 -4.78
CA TRP A 69 -16.99 -4.31 -5.97
C TRP A 69 -17.70 -4.96 -7.17
N LEU A 70 -17.42 -6.24 -7.45
CA LEU A 70 -18.03 -6.95 -8.57
C LEU A 70 -19.55 -7.13 -8.44
N ARG A 71 -20.06 -7.16 -7.20
CA ARG A 71 -21.48 -7.28 -6.89
C ARG A 71 -22.25 -5.97 -7.05
N GLN A 72 -21.59 -4.83 -7.23
CA GLN A 72 -22.27 -3.55 -7.44
C GLN A 72 -22.99 -3.53 -8.80
N GLU A 73 -24.11 -2.80 -8.87
CA GLU A 73 -24.89 -2.64 -10.09
C GLU A 73 -24.06 -1.97 -11.18
N ALA A 74 -23.48 -0.80 -10.87
CA ALA A 74 -22.50 -0.13 -11.70
C ALA A 74 -21.09 -0.33 -11.14
N ILE A 75 -20.10 -0.43 -12.03
CA ILE A 75 -18.71 -0.71 -11.69
C ILE A 75 -17.81 0.37 -12.26
N TYR A 76 -17.07 1.04 -11.38
CA TYR A 76 -16.05 2.03 -11.73
C TYR A 76 -14.73 1.73 -11.01
N ILE A 77 -13.60 2.02 -11.68
CA ILE A 77 -12.25 1.91 -11.12
C ILE A 77 -12.05 2.95 -10.00
N SER A 78 -12.82 4.04 -10.01
CA SER A 78 -12.82 5.05 -8.96
C SER A 78 -13.59 4.63 -7.70
N ASP A 79 -14.26 3.49 -7.71
CA ASP A 79 -15.04 3.04 -6.56
C ASP A 79 -14.11 2.66 -5.41
N ALA A 80 -14.49 3.03 -4.19
CA ALA A 80 -13.64 2.82 -3.02
C ALA A 80 -13.36 1.33 -2.77
N TYR A 81 -14.32 0.42 -3.04
CA TYR A 81 -14.07 -1.03 -2.96
C TYR A 81 -12.93 -1.48 -3.89
N PHE A 82 -12.89 -0.95 -5.12
CA PHE A 82 -11.80 -1.27 -6.06
C PHE A 82 -10.48 -0.67 -5.63
N LEU A 83 -10.47 0.60 -5.22
CA LEU A 83 -9.25 1.31 -4.84
C LEU A 83 -8.61 0.70 -3.59
N PHE A 84 -9.39 0.38 -2.55
CA PHE A 84 -8.88 -0.32 -1.37
C PHE A 84 -8.54 -1.79 -1.66
N GLY A 85 -9.31 -2.47 -2.51
CA GLY A 85 -8.97 -3.82 -2.99
C GLY A 85 -7.62 -3.84 -3.70
N SER A 86 -7.37 -2.84 -4.55
CA SER A 86 -6.10 -2.63 -5.25
C SER A 86 -4.97 -2.27 -4.28
N PHE A 87 -5.22 -1.38 -3.32
CA PHE A 87 -4.24 -1.05 -2.26
C PHE A 87 -3.78 -2.32 -1.53
N PHE A 88 -4.70 -3.13 -1.01
CA PHE A 88 -4.33 -4.37 -0.31
C PHE A 88 -3.69 -5.40 -1.25
N GLY A 89 -4.17 -5.53 -2.49
CA GLY A 89 -3.63 -6.48 -3.45
C GLY A 89 -2.20 -6.14 -3.89
N ILE A 90 -1.92 -4.86 -4.15
CA ILE A 90 -0.57 -4.38 -4.43
C ILE A 90 0.31 -4.59 -3.18
N LEU A 91 -0.21 -4.34 -1.98
CA LEU A 91 0.52 -4.55 -0.73
C LEU A 91 0.86 -6.03 -0.49
N THR A 92 -0.04 -6.95 -0.86
CA THR A 92 0.24 -8.40 -0.87
C THR A 92 1.43 -8.72 -1.78
N CYS A 93 1.42 -8.20 -3.01
CA CYS A 93 2.52 -8.41 -3.96
C CYS A 93 3.82 -7.78 -3.44
N ALA A 94 3.73 -6.58 -2.86
CA ALA A 94 4.86 -5.91 -2.23
C ALA A 94 5.46 -6.74 -1.09
N LYS A 95 4.64 -7.46 -0.31
CA LYS A 95 5.12 -8.30 0.79
C LYS A 95 5.75 -9.61 0.34
N ILE A 96 5.26 -10.20 -0.75
CA ILE A 96 5.93 -11.33 -1.42
C ILE A 96 7.32 -10.90 -1.93
N TYR A 97 7.40 -9.69 -2.49
CA TYR A 97 8.66 -9.11 -2.92
C TYR A 97 9.58 -8.74 -1.75
N ASP A 98 9.05 -8.12 -0.69
CA ASP A 98 9.81 -7.79 0.53
C ASP A 98 10.43 -9.04 1.15
N LEU A 99 9.73 -10.19 1.13
CA LEU A 99 10.27 -11.46 1.63
C LEU A 99 11.56 -11.83 0.88
N PHE A 100 11.53 -11.78 -0.46
CA PHE A 100 12.70 -12.02 -1.29
C PHE A 100 13.81 -11.00 -1.02
N PHE A 101 13.46 -9.71 -1.08
CA PHE A 101 14.40 -8.61 -0.90
C PHE A 101 15.11 -8.68 0.47
N ASN A 102 14.38 -8.94 1.55
CA ASN A 102 14.95 -8.98 2.89
C ASN A 102 15.94 -10.14 3.05
N LEU A 103 15.64 -11.31 2.49
CA LEU A 103 16.58 -12.46 2.53
C LEU A 103 17.86 -12.14 1.75
N VAL A 104 17.73 -11.57 0.56
CA VAL A 104 18.87 -11.11 -0.25
C VAL A 104 19.68 -10.05 0.49
N PHE A 105 19.03 -9.05 1.08
CA PHE A 105 19.67 -7.96 1.81
C PHE A 105 20.44 -8.45 3.05
N ILE A 106 19.83 -9.33 3.86
CA ILE A 106 20.42 -9.85 5.10
C ILE A 106 21.63 -10.74 4.81
N SER A 107 21.63 -11.45 3.68
CA SER A 107 22.72 -12.39 3.36
C SER A 107 24.09 -11.74 3.22
N GLY A 108 24.16 -10.45 2.83
CA GLY A 108 25.41 -9.78 2.47
C GLY A 108 26.19 -10.40 1.30
N ALA A 109 25.68 -11.47 0.69
CA ALA A 109 26.37 -12.25 -0.34
C ALA A 109 26.17 -11.68 -1.75
N PHE A 110 25.21 -10.78 -1.94
CA PHE A 110 24.87 -10.22 -3.24
C PHE A 110 25.59 -8.89 -3.51
N PRO A 111 25.90 -8.58 -4.78
CA PRO A 111 26.50 -7.30 -5.17
C PRO A 111 25.63 -6.11 -4.76
N SER A 112 26.28 -5.03 -4.32
CA SER A 112 25.60 -3.81 -3.86
C SER A 112 24.70 -3.18 -4.93
N GLU A 113 25.10 -3.30 -6.20
CA GLU A 113 24.36 -2.81 -7.37
C GLU A 113 23.05 -3.56 -7.57
N LEU A 114 23.06 -4.89 -7.37
CA LEU A 114 21.86 -5.72 -7.45
C LEU A 114 20.91 -5.39 -6.30
N ILE A 115 21.43 -5.24 -5.08
CA ILE A 115 20.65 -4.86 -3.91
C ILE A 115 20.01 -3.48 -4.12
N LEU A 116 20.74 -2.52 -4.68
CA LEU A 116 20.21 -1.20 -5.01
C LEU A 116 19.12 -1.27 -6.08
N LEU A 117 19.32 -2.08 -7.13
CA LEU A 117 18.30 -2.30 -8.17
C LEU A 117 17.01 -2.86 -7.55
N LEU A 118 17.12 -3.88 -6.71
CA LEU A 118 15.98 -4.47 -6.01
C LEU A 118 15.31 -3.46 -5.07
N ALA A 119 16.08 -2.67 -4.33
CA ALA A 119 15.55 -1.59 -3.51
C ALA A 119 14.76 -0.58 -4.36
N LYS A 120 15.28 -0.16 -5.51
CA LYS A 120 14.56 0.76 -6.41
C LYS A 120 13.22 0.18 -6.86
N VAL A 121 13.18 -1.09 -7.26
CA VAL A 121 11.91 -1.80 -7.57
C VAL A 121 10.97 -1.78 -6.38
N ARG A 122 11.46 -2.07 -5.16
CA ARG A 122 10.70 -1.99 -3.91
C ARG A 122 10.01 -0.63 -3.75
N PHE A 123 10.76 0.46 -3.89
CA PHE A 123 10.22 1.81 -3.70
C PHE A 123 9.22 2.20 -4.80
N PHE A 124 9.40 1.73 -6.05
CA PHE A 124 8.38 1.89 -7.09
C PHE A 124 7.08 1.19 -6.72
N VAL A 125 7.14 -0.03 -6.18
CA VAL A 125 5.95 -0.74 -5.71
C VAL A 125 5.24 0.05 -4.60
N ILE A 126 5.98 0.71 -3.70
CA ILE A 126 5.37 1.56 -2.66
C ILE A 126 4.64 2.76 -3.28
N ILE A 127 5.22 3.43 -4.29
CA ILE A 127 4.53 4.53 -5.00
C ILE A 127 3.22 4.03 -5.60
N VAL A 128 3.27 2.90 -6.32
CA VAL A 128 2.09 2.30 -6.96
C VAL A 128 1.04 1.91 -5.92
N ASN A 129 1.48 1.38 -4.78
CA ASN A 129 0.61 1.04 -3.66
C ASN A 129 -0.12 2.27 -3.09
N LEU A 130 0.54 3.43 -3.03
CA LEU A 130 -0.06 4.67 -2.52
C LEU A 130 -1.08 5.30 -3.48
N MET A 131 -0.99 5.02 -4.79
CA MET A 131 -1.84 5.67 -5.81
C MET A 131 -3.35 5.54 -5.55
N PRO A 132 -3.91 4.36 -5.23
CA PRO A 132 -5.35 4.23 -4.99
C PRO A 132 -5.83 5.06 -3.81
N ILE A 133 -5.05 5.12 -2.73
CA ILE A 133 -5.44 5.90 -1.55
C ILE A 133 -5.25 7.39 -1.80
N LEU A 134 -4.15 7.79 -2.46
CA LEU A 134 -3.91 9.19 -2.85
C LEU A 134 -5.05 9.70 -3.72
N TYR A 135 -5.56 8.88 -4.64
CA TYR A 135 -6.71 9.24 -5.47
C TYR A 135 -7.96 9.59 -4.64
N ILE A 136 -8.30 8.75 -3.64
CA ILE A 136 -9.41 9.02 -2.71
C ILE A 136 -9.10 10.26 -1.85
N GLY A 137 -7.87 10.32 -1.34
CA GLY A 137 -7.26 11.43 -0.61
C GLY A 137 -7.55 12.79 -1.23
N LEU A 138 -7.16 12.91 -2.50
CA LEU A 138 -7.31 14.14 -3.27
C LEU A 138 -8.77 14.45 -3.59
N ASP A 139 -9.62 13.43 -3.81
CA ASP A 139 -11.04 13.65 -4.05
C ASP A 139 -11.69 14.38 -2.87
N ALA A 140 -11.50 13.90 -1.64
CA ALA A 140 -12.15 14.59 -0.52
C ALA A 140 -11.49 15.93 -0.13
N ILE A 141 -10.16 16.10 -0.31
CA ILE A 141 -9.50 17.39 -0.10
C ILE A 141 -10.04 18.44 -1.08
N LEU A 142 -10.14 18.09 -2.36
CA LEU A 142 -10.65 19.01 -3.37
C LEU A 142 -12.13 19.33 -3.14
N ILE A 143 -12.94 18.35 -2.69
CA ILE A 143 -14.32 18.59 -2.27
C ILE A 143 -14.37 19.59 -1.11
N TYR A 144 -13.49 19.46 -0.11
CA TYR A 144 -13.39 20.40 1.00
C TYR A 144 -13.05 21.83 0.53
N ILE A 145 -12.05 21.97 -0.34
CA ILE A 145 -11.65 23.28 -0.89
C ILE A 145 -12.81 23.92 -1.66
N ASN A 146 -13.51 23.12 -2.47
CA ASN A 146 -14.66 23.57 -3.26
C ASN A 146 -15.79 24.12 -2.36
N MET A 147 -16.07 23.45 -1.24
CA MET A 147 -17.07 23.92 -0.28
C MET A 147 -16.65 25.19 0.45
N ASN A 148 -15.39 25.28 0.87
CA ASN A 148 -14.97 26.33 1.80
C ASN A 148 -14.58 27.64 1.09
N LYS A 149 -14.25 27.58 -0.21
CA LYS A 149 -13.81 28.75 -0.99
C LYS A 149 -14.88 29.35 -1.91
N ASN A 150 -16.13 28.88 -1.87
CA ASN A 150 -17.21 29.29 -2.78
C ASN A 150 -16.80 29.33 -4.27
N LYS A 151 -15.80 28.51 -4.66
CA LYS A 151 -15.39 28.35 -6.04
C LYS A 151 -16.09 27.12 -6.55
N GLU A 152 -17.10 27.28 -7.40
CA GLU A 152 -17.73 26.16 -8.09
C GLU A 152 -16.77 25.58 -9.13
N MET A 153 -15.95 24.62 -8.72
CA MET A 153 -15.13 23.87 -9.66
C MET A 153 -15.98 22.82 -10.37
N ASN A 154 -15.98 22.89 -11.70
CA ASN A 154 -16.60 21.85 -12.52
C ASN A 154 -15.86 20.51 -12.37
N LYS A 155 -16.58 19.39 -12.48
CA LYS A 155 -16.03 18.02 -12.37
C LYS A 155 -14.80 17.76 -13.27
N LYS A 156 -14.77 18.39 -14.45
CA LYS A 156 -13.62 18.31 -15.39
C LYS A 156 -12.38 19.03 -14.85
N GLN A 157 -12.54 20.21 -14.24
CA GLN A 157 -11.44 20.96 -13.62
C GLN A 157 -10.89 20.21 -12.41
N PHE A 158 -11.79 19.64 -11.61
CA PHE A 158 -11.46 18.81 -10.46
C PHE A 158 -10.59 17.61 -10.85
N ASN A 159 -11.03 16.82 -11.84
CA ASN A 159 -10.29 15.67 -12.34
C ASN A 159 -8.92 16.07 -12.91
N LYS A 160 -8.84 17.21 -13.61
CA LYS A 160 -7.59 17.73 -14.18
C LYS A 160 -6.60 18.15 -13.09
N LEU A 161 -7.09 18.80 -12.02
CA LEU A 161 -6.25 19.19 -10.89
C LEU A 161 -5.74 17.96 -10.11
N ARG A 162 -6.62 16.99 -9.81
CA ARG A 162 -6.24 15.73 -9.16
C ARG A 162 -5.15 15.01 -9.96
N LEU A 163 -5.34 14.86 -11.27
CA LEU A 163 -4.37 14.22 -12.15
C LEU A 163 -3.02 14.95 -12.13
N ARG A 164 -3.01 16.29 -12.17
CA ARG A 164 -1.77 17.08 -12.09
C ARG A 164 -1.03 16.86 -10.78
N ILE A 165 -1.73 16.84 -9.65
CA ILE A 165 -1.12 16.60 -8.33
C ILE A 165 -0.54 15.19 -8.28
N MET A 166 -1.28 14.17 -8.73
CA MET A 166 -0.80 12.79 -8.77
C MET A 166 0.42 12.65 -9.69
N LEU A 167 0.39 13.22 -10.90
CA LEU A 167 1.52 13.18 -11.82
C LEU A 167 2.74 13.90 -11.27
N GLY A 168 2.57 15.07 -10.64
CA GLY A 168 3.66 15.79 -9.99
C GLY A 168 4.30 14.96 -8.88
N TYR A 169 3.48 14.34 -8.03
CA TYR A 169 3.96 13.45 -6.98
C TYR A 169 4.72 12.24 -7.54
N VAL A 170 4.16 11.54 -8.52
CA VAL A 170 4.79 10.37 -9.16
C VAL A 170 6.11 10.76 -9.82
N LEU A 171 6.15 11.90 -10.52
CA LEU A 171 7.35 12.37 -11.20
C LEU A 171 8.46 12.68 -10.20
N VAL A 172 8.17 13.46 -9.15
CA VAL A 172 9.16 13.80 -8.11
C VAL A 172 9.68 12.55 -7.42
N THR A 173 8.78 11.65 -7.00
CA THR A 173 9.19 10.42 -6.32
C THR A 173 9.97 9.46 -7.21
N THR A 174 9.58 9.35 -8.48
CA THR A 174 10.33 8.54 -9.47
C THR A 174 11.73 9.09 -9.69
N LEU A 175 11.90 10.41 -9.80
CA LEU A 175 13.21 11.03 -9.90
C LEU A 175 14.09 10.76 -8.68
N VAL A 176 13.52 10.88 -7.46
CA VAL A 176 14.23 10.56 -6.22
C VAL A 176 14.71 9.10 -6.22
N ILE A 177 13.87 8.15 -6.66
CA ILE A 177 14.25 6.72 -6.71
C ILE A 177 15.35 6.46 -7.74
N ILE A 178 15.22 7.01 -8.95
CA ILE A 178 16.17 6.75 -10.04
C ILE A 178 17.55 7.32 -9.67
N LEU A 179 17.58 8.55 -9.16
CA LEU A 179 18.81 9.27 -8.82
C LEU A 179 19.42 8.86 -7.47
N ALA A 180 18.77 7.96 -6.72
CA ALA A 180 19.30 7.53 -5.44
C ALA A 180 20.66 6.82 -5.56
N PRO A 181 21.68 7.24 -4.80
CA PRO A 181 23.02 6.69 -4.86
C PRO A 181 23.18 5.40 -4.04
N SER A 182 22.33 5.17 -3.03
CA SER A 182 22.42 4.01 -2.14
C SER A 182 21.05 3.62 -1.57
N VAL A 183 20.98 2.42 -0.99
CA VAL A 183 19.78 1.93 -0.30
C VAL A 183 19.51 2.75 0.97
N ASP A 184 20.55 3.13 1.70
CA ASP A 184 20.43 3.93 2.92
C ASP A 184 19.82 5.31 2.64
N PHE A 185 20.21 5.94 1.52
CA PHE A 185 19.61 7.20 1.09
C PHE A 185 18.10 7.05 0.88
N LEU A 186 17.67 5.98 0.20
CA LEU A 186 16.24 5.71 -0.03
C LEU A 186 15.50 5.46 1.29
N ASN A 187 16.07 4.64 2.17
CA ASN A 187 15.50 4.34 3.48
C ASN A 187 15.35 5.59 4.36
N LEU A 188 16.25 6.57 4.22
CA LEU A 188 16.21 7.83 4.95
C LEU A 188 15.17 8.80 4.36
N VAL A 189 15.17 9.01 3.04
CA VAL A 189 14.37 10.06 2.40
C VAL A 189 12.90 9.66 2.25
N PHE A 190 12.64 8.40 1.89
CA PHE A 190 11.30 7.97 1.49
C PHE A 190 10.24 8.02 2.61
N PRO A 191 10.55 7.74 3.89
CA PRO A 191 9.62 7.96 4.99
C PRO A 191 9.07 9.39 5.06
N PHE A 192 9.91 10.41 4.82
CA PHE A 192 9.47 11.81 4.81
C PHE A 192 8.58 12.15 3.62
N VAL A 193 8.76 11.47 2.49
CA VAL A 193 7.86 11.67 1.34
C VAL A 193 6.50 11.05 1.59
N THR A 194 6.47 9.87 2.20
CA THR A 194 5.21 9.14 2.47
C THR A 194 4.44 9.71 3.66
N ILE A 195 5.11 10.30 4.66
CA ILE A 195 4.46 10.85 5.86
C ILE A 195 3.44 11.92 5.50
N LEU A 196 3.76 12.82 4.55
CA LEU A 196 2.88 13.90 4.11
C LEU A 196 1.59 13.35 3.51
N ILE A 197 1.68 12.25 2.75
CA ILE A 197 0.53 11.58 2.17
C ILE A 197 -0.32 10.92 3.24
N TYR A 198 0.28 10.18 4.16
CA TYR A 198 -0.48 9.52 5.24
C TYR A 198 -1.18 10.54 6.15
N ILE A 199 -0.53 11.66 6.47
CA ILE A 199 -1.17 12.77 7.21
C ILE A 199 -2.36 13.33 6.42
N ALA A 200 -2.17 13.61 5.13
CA ALA A 200 -3.24 14.13 4.28
C ALA A 200 -4.45 13.17 4.22
N ILE A 201 -4.19 11.86 4.09
CA ILE A 201 -5.22 10.82 4.08
C ILE A 201 -5.92 10.73 5.44
N ALA A 202 -5.18 10.68 6.54
CA ALA A 202 -5.74 10.60 7.88
C ALA A 202 -6.64 11.80 8.18
N PHE A 203 -6.13 13.01 7.95
CA PHE A 203 -6.87 14.26 8.12
C PHE A 203 -8.15 14.26 7.29
N MET A 204 -8.06 13.81 6.03
CA MET A 204 -9.20 13.73 5.14
C MET A 204 -10.30 12.80 5.67
N PHE A 205 -9.97 11.57 6.08
CA PHE A 205 -10.97 10.63 6.57
C PHE A 205 -11.64 11.11 7.86
N LEU A 206 -10.88 11.76 8.76
CA LEU A 206 -11.41 12.42 9.95
C LEU A 206 -12.33 13.59 9.60
N PHE A 207 -11.94 14.40 8.62
CA PHE A 207 -12.76 15.51 8.14
C PHE A 207 -14.07 15.03 7.51
N MET A 208 -14.03 14.01 6.65
CA MET A 208 -15.23 13.43 6.04
C MET A 208 -16.18 12.85 7.09
N TYR A 209 -15.64 12.24 8.14
CA TYR A 209 -16.44 11.74 9.27
C TYR A 209 -17.11 12.89 10.03
N LYS A 210 -16.36 13.95 10.38
CA LYS A 210 -16.90 15.14 11.07
C LYS A 210 -18.06 15.77 10.29
N ASN A 211 -17.99 15.78 8.96
CA ASN A 211 -19.00 16.35 8.07
C ASN A 211 -20.05 15.35 7.56
N LYS A 212 -20.09 14.13 8.10
CA LYS A 212 -21.08 13.08 7.78
C LYS A 212 -21.19 12.74 6.28
N ARG A 213 -20.08 12.74 5.54
CA ARG A 213 -20.08 12.54 4.07
C ARG A 213 -19.84 11.09 3.60
N LEU A 214 -19.23 10.25 4.45
CA LEU A 214 -18.96 8.85 4.12
C LEU A 214 -20.06 7.95 4.69
N VAL A 215 -21.15 7.76 3.96
CA VAL A 215 -22.24 6.87 4.39
C VAL A 215 -21.82 5.39 4.36
N GLN A 216 -20.90 5.05 3.45
CA GLN A 216 -20.53 3.66 3.16
C GLN A 216 -19.37 3.12 4.01
N ALA A 217 -18.57 4.00 4.62
CA ALA A 217 -17.36 3.64 5.35
C ALA A 217 -17.19 4.50 6.60
N ASN A 218 -16.64 3.91 7.66
CA ASN A 218 -16.36 4.62 8.89
C ASN A 218 -15.04 5.39 8.80
N GLY A 219 -15.13 6.63 8.31
CA GLY A 219 -13.97 7.52 8.17
C GLY A 219 -13.21 7.77 9.47
N LEU A 220 -13.84 7.69 10.65
CA LEU A 220 -13.13 7.84 11.93
C LEU A 220 -12.13 6.70 12.14
N ILE A 221 -12.59 5.46 11.97
CA ILE A 221 -11.73 4.27 12.14
C ILE A 221 -10.60 4.30 11.11
N ILE A 222 -10.92 4.62 9.85
CA ILE A 222 -9.91 4.69 8.78
C ILE A 222 -8.87 5.78 9.10
N GLY A 223 -9.31 6.97 9.50
CA GLY A 223 -8.42 8.07 9.84
C GLY A 223 -7.46 7.72 10.99
N ILE A 224 -7.99 7.16 12.08
CA ILE A 224 -7.19 6.67 13.21
C ILE A 224 -6.23 5.56 12.75
N ALA A 225 -6.69 4.63 11.91
CA ALA A 225 -5.85 3.55 11.41
C ALA A 225 -4.67 4.08 10.58
N PHE A 226 -4.86 5.11 9.75
CA PHE A 226 -3.73 5.75 9.03
C PHE A 226 -2.78 6.51 9.96
N ILE A 227 -3.26 7.07 11.07
CA ILE A 227 -2.38 7.66 12.11
C ILE A 227 -1.56 6.54 12.77
N CYS A 228 -2.20 5.44 13.15
CA CYS A 228 -1.50 4.25 13.68
C CYS A 228 -0.50 3.69 12.66
N PHE A 229 -0.83 3.70 11.36
CA PHE A 229 0.06 3.27 10.29
C PHE A 229 1.31 4.15 10.20
N LEU A 230 1.13 5.46 10.27
CA LEU A 230 2.22 6.42 10.29
C LEU A 230 3.12 6.21 11.51
N ILE A 231 2.54 6.08 12.70
CA ILE A 231 3.28 5.82 13.94
C ILE A 231 4.03 4.48 13.85
N SER A 232 3.38 3.43 13.35
CA SER A 232 4.00 2.11 13.13
C SER A 232 5.23 2.21 12.22
N ASN A 233 5.11 2.93 11.10
CA ASN A 233 6.25 3.12 10.18
C ASN A 233 7.42 3.86 10.83
N LEU A 234 7.16 4.92 11.62
CA LEU A 234 8.22 5.66 12.32
C LEU A 234 8.90 4.78 13.38
N ILE A 235 8.10 4.07 14.18
CA ILE A 235 8.60 3.12 15.18
C ILE A 235 9.45 2.05 14.50
N ARG A 236 8.98 1.50 13.37
CA ARG A 236 9.68 0.48 12.59
C ARG A 236 11.05 0.95 12.10
N THR A 237 11.17 2.19 11.62
CA THR A 237 12.47 2.77 11.23
C THR A 237 13.46 2.80 12.41
N ILE A 238 12.96 2.99 13.64
CA ILE A 238 13.79 3.01 14.85
C ILE A 238 14.13 1.56 15.30
N LEU A 239 13.14 0.66 15.31
CA LEU A 239 13.27 -0.71 15.84
C LEU A 239 14.07 -1.66 14.95
N ILE A 240 14.05 -1.49 13.63
CA ILE A 240 14.79 -2.38 12.70
C ILE A 240 16.30 -2.30 12.93
N ASN A 241 16.80 -1.20 13.48
CA ASN A 241 18.22 -1.02 13.74
C ASN A 241 18.70 -1.66 15.04
N THR A 242 17.81 -2.19 15.89
CA THR A 242 18.17 -2.67 17.23
C THR A 242 18.10 -4.19 17.38
N ASP A 243 17.05 -4.86 16.91
CA ASP A 243 16.91 -6.33 17.07
C ASP A 243 15.93 -6.93 16.04
N LEU A 244 16.24 -8.13 15.56
CA LEU A 244 15.41 -8.96 14.68
C LEU A 244 14.07 -9.34 15.34
N SER A 245 14.08 -9.55 16.67
CA SER A 245 12.88 -9.88 17.46
C SER A 245 11.85 -8.73 17.43
N LEU A 246 12.33 -7.48 17.50
CA LEU A 246 11.51 -6.27 17.41
C LEU A 246 10.96 -6.06 15.99
N GLY A 247 11.69 -6.52 14.97
CA GLY A 247 11.21 -6.57 13.59
C GLY A 247 9.96 -7.44 13.43
N ILE A 248 9.90 -8.60 14.09
CA ILE A 248 8.71 -9.47 14.08
C ILE A 248 7.53 -8.80 14.78
N PHE A 249 7.78 -8.13 15.91
CA PHE A 249 6.73 -7.39 16.61
C PHE A 249 6.16 -6.25 15.75
N ALA A 250 7.00 -5.54 14.98
CA ALA A 250 6.56 -4.53 14.03
C ALA A 250 5.65 -5.10 12.93
N GLU A 251 5.91 -6.33 12.45
CA GLU A 251 5.03 -7.00 11.49
C GLU A 251 3.63 -7.29 12.07
N LEU A 252 3.55 -7.66 13.36
CA LEU A 252 2.26 -7.88 14.04
C LEU A 252 1.47 -6.58 14.21
N ILE A 253 2.14 -5.48 14.60
CA ILE A 253 1.51 -4.16 14.69
C ILE A 253 0.92 -3.78 13.32
N ASP A 254 1.71 -3.93 12.26
CA ASP A 254 1.28 -3.62 10.91
C ASP A 254 0.06 -4.45 10.48
N ILE A 255 -0.01 -5.74 10.83
CA ILE A 255 -1.20 -6.57 10.59
C ILE A 255 -2.42 -5.96 11.29
N GLY A 256 -2.27 -5.60 12.57
CA GLY A 256 -3.33 -4.94 13.35
C GLY A 256 -3.82 -3.64 12.70
N VAL A 257 -2.90 -2.81 12.21
CA VAL A 257 -3.26 -1.57 11.52
C VAL A 257 -4.00 -1.85 10.21
N ASN A 258 -3.54 -2.80 9.40
CA ASN A 258 -4.21 -3.17 8.15
C ASN A 258 -5.64 -3.71 8.40
N LEU A 259 -5.80 -4.49 9.48
CA LEU A 259 -7.13 -4.94 9.94
C LEU A 259 -8.02 -3.76 10.32
N LEU A 260 -7.51 -2.76 11.04
CA LEU A 260 -8.28 -1.56 11.38
C LEU A 260 -8.71 -0.77 10.13
N ILE A 261 -7.82 -0.60 9.14
CA ILE A 261 -8.18 0.04 7.86
C ILE A 261 -9.32 -0.73 7.18
N PHE A 262 -9.19 -2.07 7.11
CA PHE A 262 -10.19 -2.94 6.49
C PHE A 262 -11.55 -2.91 7.22
N ILE A 263 -11.54 -2.99 8.56
CA ILE A 263 -12.73 -2.88 9.39
C ILE A 263 -13.40 -1.52 9.17
N GLY A 264 -12.64 -0.43 9.22
CA GLY A 264 -13.16 0.91 8.99
C GLY A 264 -13.87 1.05 7.65
N PHE A 265 -13.43 0.32 6.64
CA PHE A 265 -14.05 0.34 5.31
C PHE A 265 -15.30 -0.54 5.18
N ILE A 266 -15.39 -1.64 5.93
CA ILE A 266 -16.57 -2.52 5.92
C ILE A 266 -17.66 -2.05 6.89
N SER A 267 -17.27 -1.37 7.97
CA SER A 267 -18.20 -0.87 8.98
C SER A 267 -18.86 0.43 8.53
N LYS A 268 -20.18 0.50 8.67
CA LYS A 268 -20.93 1.76 8.51
C LYS A 268 -20.78 2.65 9.75
N PRO A 269 -20.68 3.97 9.60
CA PRO A 269 -20.64 4.88 10.74
C PRO A 269 -22.00 4.98 11.43
N LYS A 270 -22.00 5.36 12.72
CA LYS A 270 -23.22 5.47 13.53
C LYS A 270 -24.28 6.41 12.95
N TYR A 271 -23.86 7.46 12.25
CA TYR A 271 -24.76 8.45 11.65
C TYR A 271 -25.40 7.99 10.32
N ALA A 272 -25.02 6.82 9.81
CA ALA A 272 -25.58 6.22 8.59
C ALA A 272 -26.60 5.11 8.89
N LYS A 273 -26.98 4.94 10.17
CA LYS A 273 -28.07 4.07 10.60
C LYS A 273 -29.40 4.78 10.53
#